data_AF-A0A661FEB6-F1
#
_entry.id   AF-A0A661FEB6-F1
#
_cell.length_a   1.000
_cell.length_b   1.000
_cell.length_c   1.000
_cell.angle_alpha   90.00
_cell.angle_beta   90.00
_cell.angle_gamma   90.00
#
_symmetry.space_group_name_H-M   'P 1'
#
loop_
_entity.id
_entity.type
_entity.pdbx_description
1 polymer ?
#
loop_
_entity_poly.entity_id
_entity_poly.type
_entity_poly.pdbx_seq_one_letter_code
_entity_poly.pdbx_strand_id
1 'polypeptide(L)' 'MSAIRHAGFGENYGVQIVEGPLSGMFSRAVVVLDENNTVVYREQIADIGEEPDYIAAYQALGIAVDPQELED' A
#
# COMPACT_ATOMS: atom_id res chain seq x y z
N MET A 1 -12.18 4.03 3.59
CA MET A 1 -12.38 3.07 4.71
C MET A 1 -11.21 3.20 5.68
N SER A 2 -11.37 2.88 6.96
CA SER A 2 -10.29 2.97 7.96
C SER A 2 -10.16 1.62 8.66
N ALA A 3 -8.94 1.12 8.79
CA ALA A 3 -8.65 -0.12 9.51
C ALA A 3 -9.12 -0.10 10.98
N ILE A 4 -9.10 1.08 11.62
CA ILE A 4 -9.51 1.25 13.02
C ILE A 4 -11.03 1.25 13.17
N ARG A 5 -11.75 1.81 12.18
CA ARG A 5 -13.20 2.03 12.27
C ARG A 5 -14.03 0.97 11.54
N HIS A 6 -13.40 0.10 10.77
CA HIS A 6 -14.08 -0.89 9.95
C HIS A 6 -13.35 -2.23 9.97
N ALA A 7 -13.98 -3.24 10.57
CA ALA A 7 -13.41 -4.57 10.75
C ALA A 7 -13.03 -5.27 9.43
N GLY A 8 -13.77 -5.01 8.34
CA GLY A 8 -13.53 -5.64 7.03
C GLY A 8 -12.41 -5.02 6.19
N PHE A 9 -11.65 -4.04 6.70
CA PHE A 9 -10.63 -3.36 5.89
C PHE A 9 -9.57 -4.31 5.32
N GLY A 10 -9.01 -5.20 6.15
CA GLY A 10 -7.94 -6.11 5.75
C GLY A 10 -8.39 -7.09 4.67
N GLU A 11 -9.58 -7.68 4.82
CA GLU A 11 -10.17 -8.62 3.86
C GLU A 11 -10.53 -7.92 2.55
N ASN A 12 -11.19 -6.74 2.61
CA ASN A 12 -11.64 -6.01 1.44
C ASN A 12 -10.49 -5.53 0.54
N TYR A 13 -9.35 -5.16 1.13
CA TYR A 13 -8.15 -4.75 0.40
C TYR A 13 -7.15 -5.89 0.17
N GLY A 14 -7.42 -7.10 0.66
CA GLY A 14 -6.52 -8.26 0.49
C GLY A 14 -5.19 -8.14 1.23
N VAL A 15 -5.13 -7.31 2.28
CA VAL A 15 -3.89 -7.05 3.05
C VAL A 15 -3.87 -7.77 4.39
N GLN A 16 -4.89 -8.53 4.75
CA GLN A 16 -4.90 -9.26 6.03
C GLN A 16 -3.93 -10.44 6.01
N ILE A 17 -3.02 -10.47 7.00
CA ILE A 17 -2.15 -11.62 7.24
C ILE A 17 -2.98 -12.67 7.97
N VAL A 18 -3.17 -13.83 7.33
CA VAL A 18 -4.03 -14.90 7.86
C VAL A 18 -3.28 -15.92 8.72
N GLU A 19 -1.97 -16.06 8.53
CA GLU A 19 -1.18 -17.12 9.15
C GLU A 19 0.16 -16.61 9.70
N GLY A 20 0.78 -17.38 10.60
CA GLY A 20 2.08 -17.07 11.18
C GLY A 20 2.03 -16.09 12.37
N PRO A 21 3.20 -15.65 12.87
CA PRO A 21 3.31 -14.84 14.09
C PRO A 21 2.71 -13.43 13.96
N LEU A 22 2.51 -12.95 12.72
CA LEU A 22 1.89 -11.65 12.43
C LEU A 22 0.41 -11.78 12.01
N SER A 23 -0.21 -12.95 12.19
CA SER A 23 -1.63 -13.16 11.87
C SER A 23 -2.51 -12.12 12.59
N GLY A 24 -3.48 -11.58 11.86
CA GLY A 24 -4.36 -10.48 12.31
C GLY A 24 -3.82 -9.08 12.08
N MET A 25 -2.55 -8.94 11.66
CA MET A 25 -1.99 -7.67 11.19
C MET A 25 -2.22 -7.47 9.68
N PHE A 26 -1.86 -6.30 9.16
CA PHE A 26 -1.89 -6.02 7.73
C PHE A 26 -0.49 -6.16 7.11
N SER A 27 -0.42 -6.73 5.91
CA SER A 27 0.79 -6.74 5.08
C SER A 27 1.17 -5.32 4.69
N ARG A 28 2.46 -5.09 4.49
CA ARG A 28 2.93 -3.84 3.88
C ARG A 28 2.44 -3.77 2.43
N ALA A 29 1.74 -2.71 2.08
CA ALA A 29 1.15 -2.52 0.76
C ALA A 29 0.92 -1.03 0.46
N VAL A 30 0.93 -0.70 -0.83
CA VAL A 30 0.61 0.64 -1.35
C VAL A 30 -0.54 0.50 -2.34
N VAL A 31 -1.56 1.33 -2.18
CA VAL A 31 -2.69 1.45 -3.12
C VAL A 31 -2.88 2.93 -3.42
N VAL A 32 -2.82 3.28 -4.71
CA VAL A 32 -2.98 4.66 -5.18
C VAL A 32 -4.27 4.76 -5.98
N LEU A 33 -5.06 5.79 -5.69
CA LEU A 33 -6.29 6.10 -6.38
C LEU A 33 -6.19 7.46 -7.07
N ASP A 34 -6.80 7.58 -8.25
CA ASP A 34 -6.99 8.86 -8.93
C ASP A 34 -8.18 9.65 -8.35
N GLU A 35 -8.44 10.84 -8.90
CA GLU A 35 -9.56 11.71 -8.49
C GLU A 35 -10.95 11.11 -8.72
N ASN A 36 -11.04 10.07 -9.57
CA ASN A 36 -12.27 9.35 -9.89
C ASN A 36 -12.45 8.10 -9.00
N ASN A 37 -11.58 7.90 -8.00
CA ASN A 37 -11.51 6.72 -7.14
C ASN A 37 -11.17 5.42 -7.90
N THR A 38 -10.46 5.52 -9.02
CA THR A 38 -9.93 4.36 -9.75
C THR A 38 -8.58 3.99 -9.18
N VAL A 39 -8.34 2.69 -8.96
CA VAL A 39 -7.03 2.19 -8.55
C VAL A 39 -6.07 2.26 -9.74
N VAL A 40 -5.08 3.14 -9.67
CA VAL A 40 -4.06 3.35 -10.71
C VAL A 40 -2.76 2.61 -10.42
N TYR A 41 -2.48 2.31 -9.15
CA TYR A 41 -1.32 1.52 -8.73
C TYR A 41 -1.66 0.65 -7.52
N ARG A 42 -1.07 -0.54 -7.48
CA ARG A 42 -1.17 -1.47 -6.35
C ARG A 42 0.14 -2.23 -6.20
N GLU A 43 0.59 -2.36 -4.97
CA GLU A 43 1.79 -3.09 -4.61
C GLU A 43 1.58 -3.75 -3.26
N GLN A 44 1.89 -5.04 -3.18
CA GLN A 44 1.88 -5.79 -1.93
C GLN A 44 3.27 -6.37 -1.74
N ILE A 45 3.90 -6.06 -0.61
CA ILE A 45 5.29 -6.41 -0.35
C ILE A 45 5.35 -7.82 0.23
N ALA A 46 6.25 -8.64 -0.29
CA ALA A 46 6.41 -10.03 0.11
C ALA A 46 7.13 -10.16 1.47
N ASP A 47 8.14 -9.32 1.71
CA ASP A 47 8.89 -9.25 2.97
C ASP A 47 8.62 -7.94 3.69
N ILE A 48 8.34 -8.01 4.99
CA ILE A 48 8.05 -6.82 5.81
C ILE A 48 9.25 -5.85 5.91
N GLY A 49 10.48 -6.34 5.71
CA GLY A 49 11.70 -5.56 5.71
C GLY A 49 12.00 -4.82 4.41
N GLU A 50 11.24 -5.08 3.34
CA GLU A 50 11.38 -4.38 2.07
C GLU A 50 10.53 -3.10 2.04
N GLU A 51 11.05 -2.10 1.34
CA GLU A 51 10.37 -0.84 1.08
C GLU A 51 9.59 -0.92 -0.25
N PRO A 52 8.38 -0.35 -0.32
CA PRO A 52 7.63 -0.19 -1.57
C PRO A 52 8.36 0.67 -2.61
N ASP A 53 8.02 0.50 -3.89
CA ASP A 53 8.44 1.41 -4.95
C ASP A 53 7.62 2.70 -4.91
N TYR A 54 8.06 3.64 -4.06
CA TYR A 54 7.44 4.95 -3.91
C TYR A 54 7.45 5.76 -5.20
N ILE A 55 8.49 5.64 -6.02
CA ILE A 55 8.61 6.38 -7.29
C ILE A 55 7.53 5.91 -8.26
N ALA A 56 7.35 4.59 -8.41
CA ALA A 56 6.29 4.03 -9.24
C ALA A 56 4.90 4.47 -8.78
N ALA A 57 4.67 4.57 -7.47
CA ALA A 57 3.41 5.04 -6.90
C ALA A 57 3.09 6.50 -7.31
N TYR A 58 4.07 7.41 -7.26
CA TYR A 58 3.88 8.80 -7.70
C TYR A 58 3.75 8.93 -9.22
N GLN A 59 4.54 8.18 -9.97
CA GLN A 59 4.48 8.18 -11.44
C GLN A 59 3.12 7.67 -11.95
N ALA A 60 2.45 6.79 -11.21
CA ALA A 60 1.08 6.37 -11.52
C ALA A 60 0.05 7.51 -11.46
N LEU A 61 0.35 8.60 -10.75
CA LEU A 61 -0.43 9.86 -10.74
C LEU A 61 0.09 10.90 -11.76
N GLY A 62 1.09 10.54 -12.57
CA GLY A 62 1.76 11.46 -13.48
C GLY A 62 2.65 12.48 -12.77
N ILE A 63 3.05 12.22 -11.51
CA ILE A 63 3.90 13.11 -10.73
C ILE A 63 5.36 12.68 -10.95
N ALA A 64 6.19 13.59 -11.44
CA ALA A 64 7.63 13.39 -11.51
C ALA A 64 8.23 13.64 -10.12
N VAL A 65 9.03 12.68 -9.63
CA VAL A 65 9.67 12.75 -8.32
C VAL A 65 11.16 12.51 -8.47
N ASP A 66 11.96 13.34 -7.81
CA ASP A 66 13.40 13.12 -7.68
C ASP A 66 13.63 12.08 -6.57
N PRO A 67 14.36 10.97 -6.84
CA PRO A 67 14.66 9.96 -5.84
C PRO A 67 15.25 10.50 -4.53
N GLN A 68 15.98 11.62 -4.58
CA GLN A 68 16.63 12.22 -3.42
C GLN A 68 15.64 12.84 -2.42
N GLU A 69 14.42 13.18 -2.85
CA GLU A 69 13.37 13.73 -1.98
C GLU A 69 12.62 12.66 -1.18
N LEU A 70 12.88 11.38 -1.44
CA LEU A 70 12.19 10.25 -0.82
C LEU A 70 13.02 9.54 0.27
N GLU A 71 14.27 9.95 0.48
CA GLU A 71 15.21 9.31 1.43
C GLU A 71 15.22 9.96 2.84
N ASP A 72 14.28 10.87 3.13
CA ASP A 72 14.16 11.58 4.41
C ASP A 72 13.66 10.73 5.59
#